data_AF-A0A6A8MCG0-F1
#
_entry.id   AF-A0A6A8MCG0-F1
#
_cell.length_a   1.000
_cell.length_b   1.000
_cell.length_c   1.000
_cell.angle_alpha   90.00
_cell.angle_beta   90.00
_cell.angle_gamma   90.00
#
_symmetry.space_group_name_H-M   'P 1'
#
loop_
_entity.id
_entity.type
_entity.pdbx_description
1 polymer ?
#
loop_
_entity_poly.entity_id
_entity_poly.type
_entity_poly.pdbx_seq_one_letter_code
_entity_poly.pdbx_strand_id
1 'polypeptide(L)'
;MKTIRYEFITEEIVEIEISDEWGEKLKSVKREQWKLDKREERHSVNFADLDGKEEYFADSKDDPFAMIEEERYRDYKADHERRIAKAFSELSVSQQDLLKALYEDGMTETEYASKLGISQAAVARRLNRIKRKLEKLLK
;
A
#
# COMPACT_ATOMS: atom_id res chain seq x y z
N MET A 1 -6.14 6.64 -66.72
CA MET A 1 -7.27 5.90 -66.11
C MET A 1 -6.72 4.72 -65.34
N LYS A 2 -7.21 4.48 -64.12
CA LYS A 2 -6.77 3.36 -63.29
C LYS A 2 -7.95 2.48 -62.95
N THR A 3 -7.81 1.20 -63.24
CA THR A 3 -8.79 0.17 -62.87
C THR A 3 -8.43 -0.36 -61.48
N ILE A 4 -9.37 -0.29 -60.55
CA ILE A 4 -9.23 -0.92 -59.23
C ILE A 4 -10.21 -2.10 -59.18
N ARG A 5 -9.70 -3.26 -58.77
CA ARG A 5 -10.51 -4.43 -58.46
C ARG A 5 -11.00 -4.31 -57.02
N TYR A 6 -12.32 -4.23 -56.86
CA TYR A 6 -12.96 -4.20 -55.55
C TYR A 6 -13.78 -5.47 -55.35
N GLU A 7 -13.52 -6.17 -54.26
CA GLU A 7 -14.19 -7.41 -53.89
C GLU A 7 -15.17 -7.10 -52.76
N PHE A 8 -16.46 -7.30 -53.02
CA PHE A 8 -17.49 -7.11 -52.01
C PHE A 8 -17.50 -8.30 -51.04
N ILE A 9 -18.03 -8.10 -49.83
CA ILE A 9 -18.19 -9.15 -48.81
C ILE A 9 -19.12 -10.28 -49.31
N THR A 10 -19.93 -10.00 -50.34
CA THR A 10 -20.79 -10.95 -51.05
C THR A 10 -20.06 -11.74 -52.14
N GLU A 11 -18.72 -11.71 -52.18
CA GLU A 11 -17.83 -12.36 -53.16
C GLU A 11 -18.01 -11.89 -54.62
N GLU A 12 -18.75 -10.80 -54.84
CA GLU A 12 -18.88 -10.18 -56.15
C GLU A 12 -17.66 -9.28 -56.43
N ILE A 13 -17.02 -9.46 -57.59
CA ILE A 13 -15.85 -8.69 -57.99
C ILE A 13 -16.29 -7.67 -59.04
N VAL A 14 -16.14 -6.38 -58.71
CA VAL A 14 -16.42 -5.28 -59.65
C VAL A 14 -15.11 -4.58 -59.98
N GLU A 15 -14.85 -4.44 -61.28
CA GLU A 15 -13.76 -3.63 -61.80
C GLU A 15 -14.29 -2.21 -62.04
N ILE A 16 -13.77 -1.26 -61.27
CA ILE A 16 -14.18 0.15 -61.35
C ILE A 16 -13.07 0.94 -62.04
N GLU A 17 -13.39 1.55 -63.17
CA GLU A 17 -12.52 2.52 -63.83
C GLU A 17 -12.60 3.87 -63.14
N ILE A 18 -11.49 4.30 -62.54
CA ILE A 18 -11.40 5.56 -61.82
C ILE A 18 -10.56 6.54 -62.65
N SER A 19 -11.07 7.76 -62.79
CA SER A 19 -10.33 8.90 -63.37
C SER A 19 -9.02 9.13 -62.61
N ASP A 20 -7.98 9.56 -63.32
CA ASP A 20 -6.65 9.76 -62.72
C ASP A 20 -6.67 10.79 -61.58
N GLU A 21 -7.52 11.82 -61.67
CA GLU A 21 -7.74 12.83 -60.63
C GLU A 21 -8.24 12.20 -59.32
N TRP A 22 -9.23 11.31 -59.41
CA TRP A 22 -9.78 10.60 -58.26
C TRP A 22 -8.78 9.58 -57.71
N GLY A 23 -8.00 8.94 -58.59
CA GLY A 23 -6.92 8.04 -58.18
C GLY A 23 -5.83 8.75 -57.36
N GLU A 24 -5.50 10.00 -57.68
CA GLU A 24 -4.57 10.81 -56.88
C GLU A 24 -5.16 11.25 -55.55
N LYS A 25 -6.42 11.70 -55.54
CA LYS A 25 -7.13 12.05 -54.31
C LYS A 25 -7.25 10.87 -53.34
N LEU A 26 -7.49 9.67 -53.86
CA LEU A 26 -7.58 8.46 -53.03
C LEU A 26 -6.21 8.08 -52.43
N LYS A 27 -5.12 8.31 -53.16
CA LYS A 27 -3.76 8.16 -52.64
C LYS A 27 -3.44 9.18 -51.54
N SER A 28 -3.87 10.43 -51.69
CA SER A 28 -3.63 11.46 -50.65
C SER A 28 -4.40 11.11 -49.38
N VAL A 29 -5.66 10.71 -49.49
CA VAL A 29 -6.48 10.26 -48.35
C VAL A 29 -5.86 9.08 -47.63
N LYS A 30 -5.43 8.03 -48.34
CA LYS A 30 -4.75 6.87 -47.72
C LYS A 30 -3.47 7.29 -46.97
N ARG A 31 -2.73 8.26 -47.50
CA ARG A 31 -1.52 8.77 -46.86
C ARG A 31 -1.82 9.58 -45.61
N GLU A 32 -2.91 10.35 -45.60
CA GLU A 32 -3.37 11.08 -44.42
C GLU A 32 -3.87 10.15 -43.33
N GLN A 33 -4.66 9.12 -43.69
CA GLN A 33 -5.07 8.06 -42.76
C GLN A 33 -3.88 7.38 -42.11
N TRP A 34 -2.89 6.95 -42.91
CA TRP A 34 -1.68 6.33 -42.37
C TRP A 34 -0.91 7.24 -41.39
N LYS A 35 -0.86 8.54 -41.66
CA LYS A 35 -0.23 9.52 -40.76
C LYS A 35 -1.00 9.66 -39.44
N LEU A 36 -2.33 9.65 -39.50
CA LEU A 36 -3.20 9.70 -38.33
C LEU A 36 -3.05 8.44 -37.50
N ASP A 37 -3.13 7.26 -38.12
CA ASP A 37 -2.95 5.97 -37.43
C ASP A 37 -1.58 5.92 -36.74
N LYS A 38 -0.50 6.32 -37.43
CA LYS A 38 0.84 6.41 -36.84
C LYS A 38 0.99 7.46 -35.76
N ARG A 39 0.13 8.48 -35.74
CA ARG A 39 0.07 9.47 -34.66
C ARG A 39 -0.68 8.88 -33.47
N GLU A 40 -1.80 8.20 -33.69
CA GLU A 40 -2.57 7.54 -32.66
C GLU A 40 -1.76 6.42 -31.99
N GLU A 41 -1.10 5.54 -32.74
CA GLU A 41 -0.20 4.51 -32.21
C GLU A 41 0.93 5.06 -31.32
N ARG A 42 1.35 6.31 -31.52
CA ARG A 42 2.39 6.96 -30.69
C ARG A 42 1.85 7.54 -29.38
N HIS A 43 0.53 7.76 -29.31
CA HIS A 43 -0.13 8.39 -28.17
C HIS A 43 -1.13 7.46 -27.45
N SER A 44 -1.44 6.31 -28.05
CA SER A 44 -2.23 5.26 -27.44
C SER A 44 -1.31 4.21 -26.83
N VAL A 45 -1.77 3.64 -25.72
CA VAL A 45 -1.25 2.41 -25.15
C VAL A 45 -2.40 1.41 -25.21
N ASN A 46 -2.15 0.17 -25.65
CA ASN A 46 -3.22 -0.82 -25.60
C ASN A 46 -3.49 -1.16 -24.13
N PHE A 47 -4.76 -1.39 -23.81
CA PHE A 47 -5.14 -1.84 -22.48
C PHE A 47 -4.42 -3.13 -22.05
N ALA A 48 -4.17 -4.03 -23.00
CA ALA A 48 -3.37 -5.24 -22.78
C ALA A 48 -1.90 -4.96 -22.44
N ASP A 49 -1.34 -3.84 -22.89
CA ASP A 49 0.04 -3.42 -22.55
C ASP A 49 0.14 -2.83 -21.14
N LEU A 50 -0.99 -2.62 -20.46
CA LEU A 50 -1.11 -2.14 -19.08
C LEU A 50 -1.36 -3.28 -18.08
N ASP A 51 -1.58 -4.51 -18.54
CA ASP A 51 -1.76 -5.67 -17.68
C ASP A 51 -0.45 -5.95 -16.91
N GLY A 52 -0.54 -6.06 -15.57
CA GLY A 52 0.63 -6.19 -14.69
C GLY A 52 1.46 -4.91 -14.46
N LYS A 53 0.96 -3.73 -14.86
CA LYS A 53 1.58 -2.41 -14.58
C LYS A 53 0.85 -1.61 -13.49
N GLU A 54 0.22 -2.31 -12.56
CA GLU A 54 -0.54 -1.75 -11.43
C GLU A 54 0.32 -0.80 -10.58
N GLU A 55 1.61 -1.09 -10.45
CA GLU A 55 2.59 -0.30 -9.70
C GLU A 55 2.77 1.13 -10.25
N TYR A 56 2.52 1.37 -11.54
CA TYR A 56 2.59 2.72 -12.14
C TYR A 56 1.39 3.61 -11.78
N PHE A 57 0.30 3.03 -11.27
CA PHE A 57 -0.91 3.74 -10.87
C PHE A 57 -1.03 3.87 -9.35
N ALA A 58 -0.20 3.16 -8.57
CA ALA A 58 -0.22 3.20 -7.13
C ALA A 58 0.58 4.41 -6.61
N ASP A 59 -0.04 5.58 -6.54
CA ASP A 59 0.48 6.65 -5.69
C ASP A 59 0.14 6.33 -4.23
N SER A 60 1.02 5.57 -3.58
CA SER A 60 0.81 5.13 -2.19
C SER A 60 0.72 6.30 -1.20
N LYS A 61 1.10 7.52 -1.60
CA LYS A 61 1.04 8.70 -0.73
C LYS A 61 -0.32 9.40 -0.76
N ASP A 62 -1.07 9.28 -1.85
CA ASP A 62 -2.36 9.92 -2.04
C ASP A 62 -3.54 8.93 -2.00
N ASP A 63 -3.30 7.67 -1.60
CA ASP A 63 -4.37 6.71 -1.35
C ASP A 63 -5.22 7.15 -0.13
N PRO A 64 -6.49 7.52 -0.33
CA PRO A 64 -7.38 7.94 0.76
C PRO A 64 -7.55 6.86 1.83
N PHE A 65 -7.44 5.57 1.46
CA PHE A 65 -7.55 4.47 2.42
C PHE A 65 -6.31 4.38 3.32
N ALA A 66 -5.11 4.55 2.75
CA ALA A 66 -3.87 4.58 3.52
C ALA A 66 -3.82 5.76 4.51
N MET A 67 -4.31 6.94 4.11
CA MET A 67 -4.39 8.11 5.00
C MET A 67 -5.33 7.89 6.19
N ILE A 68 -6.51 7.29 5.95
CA ILE A 68 -7.46 6.94 7.01
C ILE A 68 -6.86 5.90 7.96
N GLU A 69 -6.09 4.94 7.44
CA GLU A 69 -5.44 3.93 8.26
C GLU A 69 -4.33 4.53 9.14
N GLU A 70 -3.51 5.44 8.60
CA GLU A 70 -2.52 6.19 9.39
C GLU A 70 -3.15 7.03 10.50
N GLU A 71 -4.23 7.76 10.21
CA GLU A 71 -4.92 8.60 11.19
C GLU A 71 -5.52 7.73 12.31
N ARG A 72 -6.20 6.63 11.95
CA ARG A 72 -6.71 5.65 12.91
C ARG A 72 -5.59 5.03 13.75
N TYR A 73 -4.42 4.79 13.16
CA TYR A 73 -3.26 4.27 13.89
C TYR A 73 -2.69 5.28 14.87
N ARG A 74 -2.65 6.58 14.52
CA ARG A 74 -2.22 7.66 15.43
C ARG A 74 -3.16 7.79 16.62
N ASP A 75 -4.47 7.78 16.37
CA ASP A 75 -5.48 7.85 17.43
C ASP A 75 -5.41 6.62 18.35
N TYR A 76 -5.29 5.43 17.76
CA TYR A 76 -5.10 4.19 18.50
C TYR A 76 -3.84 4.24 19.37
N LYS A 77 -2.71 4.70 18.81
CA LYS A 77 -1.44 4.81 19.52
C LYS A 77 -1.54 5.79 20.70
N ALA A 78 -2.14 6.96 20.48
CA ALA A 78 -2.31 7.96 21.53
C ALA A 78 -3.21 7.47 22.67
N ASP A 79 -4.31 6.78 22.35
CA ASP A 79 -5.17 6.16 23.37
C ASP A 79 -4.44 5.02 24.10
N HIS A 80 -3.72 4.18 23.37
CA HIS A 80 -2.94 3.08 23.93
C HIS A 80 -1.86 3.57 24.90
N GLU A 81 -1.10 4.61 24.54
CA GLU A 81 -0.09 5.23 25.40
C GLU A 81 -0.73 5.82 26.68
N ARG A 82 -1.89 6.49 26.55
CA ARG A 82 -2.64 7.00 27.71
C ARG A 82 -3.10 5.89 28.65
N ARG A 83 -3.62 4.78 28.11
CA ARG A 83 -4.04 3.61 28.89
C ARG A 83 -2.86 2.97 29.62
N ILE A 84 -1.71 2.84 28.95
CA ILE A 84 -0.48 2.36 29.57
C ILE A 84 -0.04 3.30 30.69
N ALA A 85 0.07 4.60 30.43
CA ALA A 85 0.49 5.58 31.44
C ALA A 85 -0.42 5.55 32.69
N LYS A 86 -1.74 5.45 32.48
CA LYS A 86 -2.71 5.28 33.55
C LYS A 86 -2.48 3.98 34.33
N ALA A 87 -2.34 2.84 33.65
CA ALA A 87 -2.09 1.56 34.30
C ALA A 87 -0.80 1.56 35.13
N PHE A 88 0.26 2.21 34.65
CA PHE A 88 1.51 2.40 35.40
C PHE A 88 1.31 3.29 36.63
N SER A 89 0.52 4.36 36.53
CA SER A 89 0.23 5.25 37.68
C SER A 89 -0.51 4.56 38.83
N GLU A 90 -1.28 3.49 38.54
CA GLU A 90 -2.00 2.71 39.55
C GLU A 90 -1.14 1.64 40.24
N LEU A 91 0.08 1.39 39.76
CA LEU A 91 1.05 0.53 40.44
C LEU A 91 1.57 1.21 41.71
N SER A 92 1.90 0.43 42.73
CA SER A 92 2.57 1.00 43.91
C SER A 92 4.01 1.37 43.59
N VAL A 93 4.61 2.28 44.38
CA VAL A 93 6.00 2.74 44.21
C VAL A 93 6.96 1.54 44.12
N SER A 94 6.84 0.56 45.02
CA SER A 94 7.67 -0.65 44.99
C SER A 94 7.47 -1.51 43.73
N GLN A 95 6.28 -1.50 43.11
CA GLN A 95 6.03 -2.22 41.87
C GLN A 95 6.63 -1.49 40.66
N GLN A 96 6.54 -0.15 40.65
CA GLN A 96 7.18 0.68 39.64
C GLN A 96 8.70 0.56 39.71
N ASP A 97 9.30 0.62 40.90
CA ASP A 97 10.74 0.46 41.10
C ASP A 97 11.26 -0.89 40.59
N LEU A 98 10.48 -1.97 40.82
CA LEU A 98 10.82 -3.28 40.28
C LEU A 98 10.80 -3.27 38.74
N LEU A 99 9.79 -2.66 38.10
CA LEU A 99 9.72 -2.59 36.64
C LEU A 99 10.84 -1.71 36.07
N LYS A 100 11.14 -0.57 36.68
CA LYS A 100 12.24 0.31 36.26
C LYS A 100 13.58 -0.41 36.36
N ALA A 101 13.86 -1.08 37.48
CA ALA A 101 15.09 -1.81 37.64
C ALA A 101 15.29 -2.90 36.57
N LEU A 102 14.22 -3.61 36.16
CA LEU A 102 14.34 -4.66 35.14
C LEU A 102 14.37 -4.13 33.70
N TYR A 103 13.51 -3.16 33.37
CA TYR A 103 13.27 -2.76 31.98
C TYR A 103 13.93 -1.44 31.59
N GLU A 104 14.16 -0.52 32.53
CA GLU A 104 14.87 0.74 32.28
C GLU A 104 16.37 0.60 32.63
N ASP A 105 16.68 0.07 33.82
CA ASP A 105 18.07 -0.07 34.31
C ASP A 105 18.76 -1.36 33.82
N GLY A 106 18.00 -2.30 33.22
CA GLY A 106 18.52 -3.55 32.68
C GLY A 106 19.04 -4.55 33.73
N MET A 107 18.66 -4.42 35.01
CA MET A 107 19.05 -5.38 36.05
C MET A 107 18.35 -6.71 35.86
N THR A 108 19.07 -7.80 36.14
CA THR A 108 18.49 -9.13 36.20
C THR A 108 17.65 -9.31 37.47
N GLU A 109 16.68 -10.24 37.44
CA GLU A 109 15.90 -10.60 38.63
C GLU A 109 16.78 -11.04 39.80
N THR A 110 17.89 -11.71 39.51
CA THR A 110 18.89 -12.16 40.48
C THR A 110 19.62 -11.01 41.14
N GLU A 111 20.10 -10.03 40.38
CA GLU A 111 20.78 -8.85 40.92
C GLU A 111 19.83 -8.00 41.76
N TYR A 112 18.60 -7.81 41.30
CA TYR A 112 17.56 -7.11 42.05
C TYR A 112 17.22 -7.85 43.36
N ALA A 113 17.14 -9.18 43.32
CA ALA A 113 16.91 -10.01 44.50
C ALA A 113 18.06 -9.88 45.52
N SER A 114 19.31 -9.95 45.06
CA SER A 114 20.51 -9.77 45.88
C SER A 114 20.55 -8.39 46.55
N LYS A 115 20.21 -7.33 45.82
CA LYS A 115 20.16 -5.95 46.34
C LYS A 115 19.17 -5.80 47.51
N LEU A 116 18.06 -6.53 47.47
CA LEU A 116 17.00 -6.50 48.48
C LEU A 116 17.15 -7.60 49.55
N GLY A 117 18.13 -8.50 49.43
CA GLY A 117 18.29 -9.64 50.33
C GLY A 117 17.13 -10.65 50.26
N ILE A 118 16.43 -10.72 49.13
CA ILE A 118 15.30 -11.63 48.90
C ILE A 118 15.69 -12.75 47.93
N SER A 119 14.90 -13.82 47.89
CA SER A 119 15.10 -14.87 46.88
C SER A 119 14.60 -14.43 45.51
N GLN A 120 15.25 -14.91 44.44
CA GLN A 120 14.80 -14.70 43.06
C GLN A 120 13.33 -15.14 42.88
N ALA A 121 12.94 -16.27 43.50
CA ALA A 121 11.55 -16.75 43.46
C ALA A 121 10.53 -15.79 44.10
N ALA A 122 10.96 -14.94 45.04
CA ALA A 122 10.11 -13.88 45.59
C ALA A 122 9.93 -12.73 44.59
N VAL A 123 10.99 -12.35 43.86
CA VAL A 123 10.95 -11.35 42.78
C VAL A 123 10.02 -11.82 41.67
N ALA A 124 10.20 -13.04 41.16
CA ALA A 124 9.33 -13.62 40.12
C ALA A 124 7.85 -13.64 40.54
N ARG A 125 7.55 -13.97 41.81
CA ARG A 125 6.18 -13.90 42.35
C ARG A 125 5.63 -12.48 42.38
N ARG A 126 6.43 -11.47 42.72
CA ARG A 126 6.04 -10.06 42.66
C ARG A 126 5.78 -9.63 41.22
N LEU A 127 6.66 -9.99 40.29
CA LEU A 127 6.52 -9.69 38.87
C LEU A 127 5.22 -10.27 38.30
N ASN A 128 4.89 -11.52 38.63
CA ASN A 128 3.64 -12.16 38.21
C ASN A 128 2.39 -11.45 38.75
N ARG A 129 2.43 -10.93 39.98
CA ARG A 129 1.31 -10.13 40.52
C ARG A 129 1.17 -8.80 39.79
N ILE A 130 2.28 -8.15 39.44
CA ILE A 130 2.28 -6.91 38.65
C ILE A 130 1.69 -7.17 37.26
N LYS A 131 2.14 -8.22 36.56
CA LYS A 131 1.60 -8.63 35.26
C LYS A 131 0.09 -8.83 35.30
N ARG A 132 -0.41 -9.61 36.25
CA ARG A 132 -1.87 -9.83 36.44
C ARG A 132 -2.63 -8.54 36.77
N LYS A 133 -2.00 -7.57 37.43
CA LYS A 133 -2.61 -6.28 37.72
C LYS A 133 -2.69 -5.45 36.44
N LEU A 134 -1.59 -5.33 35.70
CA LEU A 134 -1.54 -4.63 34.43
C LEU A 134 -2.51 -5.22 33.40
N GLU A 135 -2.62 -6.56 33.30
CA GLU A 135 -3.60 -7.23 32.45
C GLU A 135 -5.04 -6.83 32.76
N LYS A 136 -5.37 -6.56 34.02
CA LYS A 136 -6.71 -6.10 34.42
C LYS A 136 -6.94 -4.63 34.12
N LEU A 137 -5.90 -3.80 34.19
CA LEU A 137 -5.96 -2.36 33.96
C LEU A 137 -5.92 -1.99 32.48
N LEU A 138 -5.28 -2.83 31.66
CA LEU A 138 -5.15 -2.67 30.22
C LEU A 138 -6.25 -3.40 29.43
N LYS A 139 -7.14 -4.13 30.12
CA LYS A 139 -8.35 -4.67 29.51
C LYS A 139 -9.31 -3.54 29.21
#